data_AF-A0A534LFI0-F1
#
_entry.id   AF-A0A534LFI0-F1
#
_cell.length_a   1.000
_cell.length_b   1.000
_cell.length_c   1.000
_cell.angle_alpha   90.00
_cell.angle_beta   90.00
_cell.angle_gamma   90.00
#
_symmetry.space_group_name_H-M   'P 1'
#
loop_
_entity.id
_entity.type
_entity.pdbx_description
1 polymer ?
#
loop_
_entity_poly.entity_id
_entity_poly.type
_entity_poly.pdbx_seq_one_letter_code
_entity_poly.pdbx_strand_id
1 'polypeptide(L)'
;MHSGAGASSAPESSEVPEMAEPSKTEQRKAEHVNIILQENVSAEYNYWNDVRLVHTALPEIDLDDVDVSVKFFGKRLEAPLIISSMTGGFGMGKEINANLAKAASEVGVAMGVGSQRAALEKPELEPTYAVVKDYGVPLVFANLGAPQLVP
;
A
#
# COMPACT_ATOMS: atom_id res chain seq x y z
N MET A 1 59.33 33.04 -27.69
CA MET A 1 58.63 31.76 -27.86
C MET A 1 58.18 31.28 -26.49
N HIS A 2 56.87 31.35 -26.20
CA HIS A 2 56.08 30.43 -25.38
C HIS A 2 54.72 31.10 -25.09
N SER A 3 53.69 30.65 -25.81
CA SER A 3 52.28 30.88 -25.49
C SER A 3 51.65 29.51 -25.30
N GLY A 4 51.29 29.16 -24.07
CA GLY A 4 50.54 27.94 -23.75
C GLY A 4 49.12 28.33 -23.33
N ALA A 5 48.13 28.02 -24.19
CA ALA A 5 46.72 28.09 -23.85
C ALA A 5 46.28 26.72 -23.33
N GLY A 6 45.86 26.65 -22.06
CA GLY A 6 45.18 25.48 -21.50
C GLY A 6 43.71 25.52 -21.86
N ALA A 7 43.25 24.55 -22.66
CA ALA A 7 41.84 24.31 -22.91
C ALA A 7 41.26 23.49 -21.75
N SER A 8 40.30 24.08 -21.02
CA SER A 8 39.46 23.43 -20.02
C SER A 8 38.39 22.61 -20.74
N SER A 9 38.42 21.29 -20.64
CA SER A 9 37.34 20.40 -21.07
C SER A 9 36.22 20.43 -20.03
N ALA A 10 35.03 20.88 -20.43
CA ALA A 10 33.81 20.77 -19.63
C ALA A 10 33.46 19.29 -19.37
N PRO A 11 32.85 18.94 -18.22
CA PRO A 11 32.41 17.57 -17.96
C PRO A 11 31.22 17.22 -18.86
N GLU A 12 31.23 16.00 -19.40
CA GLU A 12 30.12 15.40 -20.13
C GLU A 12 28.85 15.43 -19.27
N SER A 13 27.77 15.97 -19.85
CA SER A 13 26.43 15.91 -19.30
C SER A 13 25.99 14.46 -19.19
N SER A 14 25.88 13.94 -17.97
CA SER A 14 25.21 12.68 -17.71
C SER A 14 23.77 12.78 -18.20
N GLU A 15 23.42 12.00 -19.22
CA GLU A 15 22.05 11.86 -19.70
C GLU A 15 21.17 11.46 -18.52
N VAL A 16 20.22 12.33 -18.17
CA VAL A 16 19.15 12.00 -17.24
C VAL A 16 18.35 10.89 -17.94
N PRO A 17 18.17 9.70 -17.33
CA PRO A 17 17.41 8.64 -17.97
C PRO A 17 16.02 9.19 -18.29
N GLU A 18 15.62 9.13 -19.56
CA GLU A 18 14.29 9.47 -20.01
C GLU A 18 13.31 8.59 -19.22
N MET A 19 12.60 9.18 -18.25
CA MET A 19 11.61 8.45 -17.47
C MET A 19 10.54 7.98 -18.44
N ALA A 20 10.42 6.67 -18.61
CA ALA A 20 9.44 6.05 -19.49
C ALA A 20 8.03 6.59 -19.17
N GLU A 21 7.29 6.95 -20.21
CA GLU A 21 5.93 7.48 -20.09
C GLU A 21 5.05 6.56 -19.22
N PRO A 22 4.30 7.13 -18.25
CA PRO A 22 3.50 6.35 -17.33
C PRO A 22 2.42 5.57 -18.08
N SER A 23 2.27 4.29 -17.75
CA SER A 23 1.24 3.46 -18.40
C SER A 23 -0.17 3.93 -18.05
N LYS A 24 -1.15 3.57 -18.89
CA LYS A 24 -2.56 3.76 -18.58
C LYS A 24 -2.96 3.14 -17.22
N THR A 25 -2.33 2.03 -16.85
CA THR A 25 -2.54 1.37 -15.55
C THR A 25 -2.04 2.23 -14.39
N GLU A 26 -0.87 2.84 -14.51
CA GLU A 26 -0.30 3.75 -13.50
C GLU A 26 -1.15 5.01 -13.33
N GLN A 27 -1.52 5.67 -14.43
CA GLN A 27 -2.33 6.89 -14.40
C GLN A 27 -3.66 6.65 -13.68
N ARG A 28 -4.36 5.56 -14.01
CA ARG A 28 -5.62 5.19 -13.36
C ARG A 28 -5.46 4.90 -11.86
N LYS A 29 -4.32 4.35 -11.43
CA LYS A 29 -4.04 4.08 -10.01
C LYS A 29 -3.81 5.38 -9.23
N ALA A 30 -3.08 6.33 -9.80
CA ALA A 30 -2.88 7.64 -9.19
C ALA A 30 -4.21 8.41 -9.09
N GLU A 31 -5.00 8.40 -10.16
CA GLU A 31 -6.33 9.03 -10.20
C GLU A 31 -7.27 8.44 -9.15
N HIS A 32 -7.29 7.11 -8.98
CA HIS A 32 -8.12 6.46 -7.96
C HIS A 32 -7.79 6.94 -6.54
N VAL A 33 -6.50 7.06 -6.20
CA VAL A 33 -6.09 7.59 -4.88
C VAL A 33 -6.50 9.05 -4.72
N ASN A 34 -6.34 9.87 -5.76
CA ASN A 34 -6.74 11.27 -5.70
C ASN A 34 -8.24 11.46 -5.53
N ILE A 35 -9.07 10.71 -6.28
CA ILE A 35 -10.54 10.75 -6.16
C ILE A 35 -10.97 10.41 -4.74
N ILE A 36 -10.42 9.32 -4.15
CA ILE A 36 -10.76 8.94 -2.77
C ILE A 36 -10.40 10.03 -1.76
N LEU A 37 -9.31 10.77 -1.98
CA LEU A 37 -8.85 11.82 -1.06
C LEU A 37 -9.58 13.15 -1.24
N GLN A 38 -10.08 13.44 -2.44
CA GLN A 38 -10.58 14.77 -2.81
C GLN A 38 -12.09 14.82 -3.01
N GLU A 39 -12.73 13.70 -3.27
CA GLU A 39 -14.15 13.63 -3.59
C GLU A 39 -14.96 12.86 -2.53
N ASN A 40 -16.24 13.20 -2.41
CA ASN A 40 -17.14 12.45 -1.54
C ASN A 40 -17.67 11.20 -2.27
N VAL A 41 -16.88 10.12 -2.21
CA VAL A 41 -17.20 8.81 -2.81
C VAL A 41 -17.67 7.77 -1.78
N SER A 42 -17.96 8.20 -0.55
CA SER A 42 -18.47 7.32 0.49
C SER A 42 -19.90 6.89 0.20
N ALA A 43 -20.29 5.70 0.68
CA ALA A 43 -21.67 5.25 0.56
C ALA A 43 -22.63 6.24 1.23
N GLU A 44 -23.74 6.56 0.55
CA GLU A 44 -24.77 7.46 1.08
C GLU A 44 -25.42 6.91 2.36
N TYR A 45 -25.57 5.58 2.44
CA TYR A 45 -26.16 4.90 3.58
C TYR A 45 -25.18 3.93 4.23
N ASN A 46 -25.08 4.00 5.56
CA ASN A 46 -24.26 3.11 6.37
C ASN A 46 -25.13 2.06 7.09
N TYR A 47 -25.15 0.83 6.56
CA TYR A 47 -25.91 -0.29 7.13
C TYR A 47 -25.45 -0.71 8.54
N TRP A 48 -24.28 -0.27 9.00
CA TRP A 48 -23.91 -0.47 10.41
C TRP A 48 -24.84 0.28 11.38
N ASN A 49 -25.56 1.31 10.92
CA ASN A 49 -26.57 2.01 11.72
C ASN A 49 -27.80 1.14 12.05
N ASP A 50 -28.06 0.10 11.26
CA ASP A 50 -29.15 -0.85 11.49
C ASP A 50 -28.79 -1.93 12.52
N VAL A 51 -27.51 -2.03 12.88
CA VAL A 51 -27.01 -2.99 13.84
C VAL A 51 -26.86 -2.31 15.21
N ARG A 52 -27.51 -2.88 16.23
CA ARG A 52 -27.38 -2.42 17.61
C ARG A 52 -26.81 -3.53 18.49
N LEU A 53 -25.70 -3.23 19.14
CA LEU A 53 -25.16 -4.07 20.20
C LEU A 53 -25.95 -3.82 21.49
N VAL A 54 -26.48 -4.86 22.11
CA VAL A 54 -27.19 -4.75 23.38
C VAL A 54 -26.18 -4.43 24.47
N HIS A 55 -26.36 -3.29 25.13
CA HIS A 55 -25.45 -2.83 26.17
C HIS A 55 -25.63 -3.63 27.48
N THR A 56 -24.51 -4.06 28.07
CA THR A 56 -24.45 -4.62 29.42
C THR A 56 -23.88 -3.58 30.37
N ALA A 57 -24.73 -3.03 31.26
CA ALA A 57 -24.36 -1.95 32.18
C ALA A 57 -23.44 -2.39 33.32
N LEU A 58 -23.45 -3.68 33.66
CA LEU A 58 -22.60 -4.26 34.70
C LEU A 58 -21.95 -5.55 34.16
N PRO A 59 -20.91 -5.44 33.33
CA PRO A 59 -20.19 -6.61 32.83
C PRO A 59 -19.45 -7.32 33.97
N GLU A 60 -19.45 -8.66 33.95
CA GLU A 60 -18.75 -9.51 34.93
C GLU A 60 -17.30 -9.84 34.49
N ILE A 61 -16.69 -8.98 33.67
CA ILE A 61 -15.32 -9.14 33.14
C ILE A 61 -14.50 -7.88 33.42
N ASP A 62 -13.20 -8.05 33.68
CA ASP A 62 -12.27 -6.93 33.68
C ASP A 62 -11.95 -6.52 32.24
N LEU A 63 -11.67 -5.23 32.01
CA LEU A 63 -11.25 -4.74 30.72
C LEU A 63 -9.88 -5.31 30.33
N ASP A 64 -8.99 -5.47 31.32
CA ASP A 64 -7.64 -6.01 31.10
C ASP A 64 -7.64 -7.48 30.67
N ASP A 65 -8.75 -8.20 30.90
CA ASP A 65 -8.95 -9.59 30.47
C ASP A 65 -9.46 -9.73 29.03
N VAL A 66 -9.76 -8.62 28.34
CA VAL A 66 -10.29 -8.64 26.97
C VAL A 66 -9.18 -8.90 25.97
N ASP A 67 -9.07 -10.15 25.51
CA ASP A 67 -8.18 -10.53 24.40
C ASP A 67 -8.90 -10.44 23.05
N VAL A 68 -8.47 -9.50 22.21
CA VAL A 68 -8.95 -9.33 20.82
C VAL A 68 -8.06 -10.06 19.79
N SER A 69 -7.03 -10.76 20.23
CA SER A 69 -6.14 -11.50 19.33
C SER A 69 -6.85 -12.69 18.67
N VAL A 70 -6.44 -13.01 17.45
CA VAL A 70 -7.03 -14.10 16.66
C VAL A 70 -5.97 -14.90 15.93
N LYS A 71 -6.25 -16.18 15.66
CA LYS A 71 -5.46 -17.00 14.74
C LYS A 71 -6.12 -17.03 13.38
N PHE A 72 -5.44 -16.49 12.36
CA PHE A 72 -5.95 -16.41 10.99
C PHE A 72 -4.91 -16.92 10.00
N PHE A 73 -5.29 -17.88 9.14
CA PHE A 73 -4.40 -18.57 8.20
C PHE A 73 -3.07 -19.06 8.82
N GLY A 74 -3.11 -19.53 10.07
CA GLY A 74 -1.92 -20.02 10.78
C GLY A 74 -1.01 -18.93 11.38
N LYS A 75 -1.37 -17.66 11.25
CA LYS A 75 -0.71 -16.51 11.88
C LYS A 75 -1.52 -16.01 13.06
N ARG A 76 -0.85 -15.45 14.07
CA ARG A 76 -1.50 -14.70 15.16
C ARG A 76 -1.57 -13.23 14.76
N LEU A 77 -2.74 -12.62 14.92
CA LEU A 77 -2.97 -11.18 14.80
C LEU A 77 -3.34 -10.65 16.18
N GLU A 78 -2.91 -9.45 16.53
CA GLU A 78 -3.21 -8.82 17.82
C GLU A 78 -4.63 -8.25 17.86
N ALA A 79 -5.30 -8.10 16.72
CA ALA A 79 -6.70 -7.70 16.61
C ALA A 79 -7.37 -8.36 15.39
N PRO A 80 -8.72 -8.50 15.34
CA PRO A 80 -9.43 -9.11 14.23
C PRO A 80 -9.64 -8.10 13.08
N LEU A 81 -8.57 -7.39 12.71
CA LEU A 81 -8.58 -6.32 11.73
C LEU A 81 -7.56 -6.59 10.62
N ILE A 82 -7.87 -6.12 9.41
CA ILE A 82 -7.03 -6.23 8.24
C ILE A 82 -7.06 -4.91 7.48
N ILE A 83 -5.90 -4.34 7.17
CA ILE A 83 -5.80 -3.23 6.22
C ILE A 83 -6.06 -3.81 4.83
N SER A 84 -7.18 -3.45 4.22
CA SER A 84 -7.59 -4.00 2.92
C SER A 84 -6.66 -3.57 1.77
N SER A 85 -6.77 -4.27 0.63
CA SER A 85 -5.98 -4.00 -0.58
C SER A 85 -6.33 -2.65 -1.20
N MET A 86 -5.38 -1.71 -1.22
CA MET A 86 -5.60 -0.36 -1.75
C MET A 86 -4.71 -0.04 -2.95
N THR A 87 -3.38 -0.06 -2.78
CA THR A 87 -2.48 0.63 -3.71
C THR A 87 -1.13 -0.07 -3.99
N GLY A 88 -0.29 0.57 -4.80
CA GLY A 88 0.94 0.06 -5.39
C GLY A 88 0.89 0.14 -6.92
N GLY A 89 2.04 0.23 -7.58
CA GLY A 89 2.15 0.31 -9.04
C GLY A 89 2.11 1.73 -9.61
N PHE A 90 2.55 2.74 -8.84
CA PHE A 90 2.84 4.10 -9.29
C PHE A 90 3.75 4.81 -8.25
N GLY A 91 4.28 5.99 -8.56
CA GLY A 91 5.30 6.70 -7.77
C GLY A 91 5.04 6.77 -6.26
N MET A 92 3.89 7.30 -5.82
CA MET A 92 3.56 7.40 -4.39
C MET A 92 3.14 6.05 -3.75
N GLY A 93 2.85 5.03 -4.56
CA GLY A 93 2.39 3.73 -4.07
C GLY A 93 3.38 3.08 -3.09
N LYS A 94 4.69 3.31 -3.28
CA LYS A 94 5.74 2.84 -2.38
C LYS A 94 5.61 3.46 -0.98
N GLU A 95 5.47 4.78 -0.91
CA GLU A 95 5.38 5.52 0.34
C GLU A 95 4.12 5.13 1.12
N ILE A 96 2.98 5.04 0.42
CA ILE A 96 1.71 4.62 1.05
C ILE A 96 1.83 3.20 1.61
N ASN A 97 2.35 2.26 0.83
CA ASN A 97 2.52 0.88 1.29
C ASN A 97 3.51 0.75 2.45
N ALA A 98 4.59 1.54 2.46
CA ALA A 98 5.55 1.58 3.57
C ALA A 98 4.89 2.09 4.87
N ASN A 99 4.13 3.17 4.80
CA ASN A 99 3.44 3.74 5.96
C ASN A 99 2.40 2.78 6.54
N LEU A 100 1.61 2.15 5.68
CA LEU A 100 0.62 1.14 6.10
C LEU A 100 1.29 -0.11 6.69
N ALA A 101 2.37 -0.58 6.09
CA ALA A 101 3.11 -1.74 6.58
C ALA A 101 3.76 -1.47 7.94
N LYS A 102 4.32 -0.26 8.14
CA LYS A 102 4.81 0.19 9.44
C LYS A 102 3.70 0.14 10.49
N ALA A 103 2.56 0.78 10.22
CA ALA A 103 1.44 0.79 11.15
C ALA A 103 0.92 -0.63 11.46
N ALA A 104 0.74 -1.46 10.43
CA ALA A 104 0.31 -2.85 10.59
C ALA A 104 1.28 -3.69 11.41
N SER A 105 2.59 -3.47 11.23
CA SER A 105 3.64 -4.13 12.01
C SER A 105 3.64 -3.67 13.47
N GLU A 106 3.41 -2.38 13.74
CA GLU A 106 3.38 -1.83 15.11
C GLU A 106 2.18 -2.33 15.90
N VAL A 107 1.00 -2.42 15.27
CA VAL A 107 -0.25 -2.85 15.93
C VAL A 107 -0.57 -4.34 15.76
N GLY A 108 0.25 -5.08 15.01
CA GLY A 108 0.14 -6.53 14.87
C GLY A 108 -1.07 -7.02 14.06
N VAL A 109 -1.50 -6.27 13.03
CA VAL A 109 -2.63 -6.64 12.16
C VAL A 109 -2.18 -7.05 10.76
N ALA A 110 -3.05 -7.72 10.00
CA ALA A 110 -2.75 -8.12 8.64
C ALA A 110 -2.92 -6.95 7.65
N MET A 111 -2.29 -7.05 6.48
CA MET A 111 -2.40 -6.06 5.40
C MET A 111 -2.50 -6.73 4.03
N GLY A 112 -3.29 -6.18 3.13
CA GLY A 112 -3.25 -6.51 1.71
C GLY A 112 -2.59 -5.42 0.88
N VAL A 113 -1.80 -5.79 -0.13
CA VAL A 113 -1.33 -4.84 -1.14
C VAL A 113 -2.39 -4.66 -2.24
N GLY A 114 -2.35 -3.53 -2.95
CA GLY A 114 -3.24 -3.31 -4.09
C GLY A 114 -2.94 -4.27 -5.25
N SER A 115 -3.81 -4.25 -6.28
CA SER A 115 -3.64 -5.12 -7.47
C SER A 115 -2.24 -5.02 -8.05
N GLN A 116 -1.55 -6.16 -8.15
CA GLN A 116 -0.17 -6.30 -8.60
C GLN A 116 -0.03 -6.39 -10.13
N ARG A 117 -1.13 -6.25 -10.88
CA ARG A 117 -1.12 -6.24 -12.35
C ARG A 117 -0.06 -5.30 -12.92
N ALA A 118 0.09 -4.10 -12.35
CA ALA A 118 1.07 -3.13 -12.82
C ALA A 118 2.51 -3.64 -12.71
N ALA A 119 2.87 -4.34 -11.63
CA ALA A 119 4.21 -4.93 -11.48
C ALA A 119 4.43 -6.14 -12.42
N LEU A 120 3.36 -6.85 -12.78
CA LEU A 120 3.44 -7.92 -13.78
C LEU A 120 3.61 -7.37 -15.21
N GLU A 121 2.99 -6.22 -15.53
CA GLU A 121 3.15 -5.52 -16.81
C GLU A 121 4.50 -4.79 -16.90
N LYS A 122 4.95 -4.19 -15.78
CA LYS A 122 6.17 -3.41 -15.65
C LYS A 122 6.94 -3.80 -14.38
N PRO A 123 7.93 -4.70 -14.47
CA PRO A 123 8.70 -5.17 -13.31
C PRO A 123 9.38 -4.06 -12.51
N GLU A 124 9.71 -2.92 -13.12
CA GLU A 124 10.25 -1.73 -12.44
C GLU A 124 9.35 -1.16 -11.33
N LEU A 125 8.05 -1.52 -11.32
CA LEU A 125 7.08 -1.11 -10.31
C LEU A 125 7.02 -2.07 -9.11
N GLU A 126 7.68 -3.22 -9.15
CA GLU A 126 7.77 -4.17 -8.03
C GLU A 126 8.16 -3.51 -6.70
N PRO A 127 9.14 -2.58 -6.64
CA PRO A 127 9.55 -1.96 -5.37
C PRO A 127 8.43 -1.22 -4.64
N THR A 128 7.36 -0.82 -5.35
CA THR A 128 6.19 -0.17 -4.73
C THR A 128 5.35 -1.14 -3.89
N TYR A 129 5.51 -2.45 -4.09
CA TYR A 129 4.85 -3.52 -3.33
C TYR A 129 5.83 -4.22 -2.38
N ALA A 130 7.05 -4.49 -2.87
CA ALA A 130 8.06 -5.24 -2.12
C ALA A 130 8.48 -4.56 -0.81
N VAL A 131 8.35 -3.23 -0.72
CA VAL A 131 8.62 -2.43 0.48
C VAL A 131 7.89 -2.93 1.73
N VAL A 132 6.75 -3.62 1.58
CA VAL A 132 6.02 -4.22 2.73
C VAL A 132 6.86 -5.29 3.43
N LYS A 133 7.78 -5.97 2.73
CA LYS A 133 8.67 -7.01 3.28
C LYS A 133 9.72 -6.44 4.24
N ASP A 134 9.95 -5.12 4.20
CA ASP A 134 10.90 -4.45 5.11
C ASP A 134 10.32 -4.27 6.52
N TYR A 135 9.04 -4.65 6.73
CA TYR A 135 8.31 -4.52 7.99
C TYR A 135 7.84 -5.87 8.51
N GLY A 136 7.69 -5.98 9.83
CA GLY A 136 7.24 -7.18 10.53
C GLY A 136 5.73 -7.43 10.48
N VAL A 137 5.09 -7.22 9.32
CA VAL A 137 3.64 -7.44 9.18
C VAL A 137 3.35 -8.94 9.33
N PRO A 138 2.47 -9.35 10.27
CA PRO A 138 2.27 -10.77 10.61
C PRO A 138 1.69 -11.60 9.46
N LEU A 139 0.88 -10.98 8.60
CA LEU A 139 0.25 -11.61 7.44
C LEU A 139 0.03 -10.59 6.32
N VAL A 140 0.52 -10.91 5.12
CA VAL A 140 0.39 -10.06 3.93
C VAL A 140 -0.39 -10.77 2.83
N PHE A 141 -1.41 -10.12 2.28
CA PHE A 141 -2.22 -10.62 1.17
C PHE A 141 -1.77 -10.03 -0.17
N ALA A 142 -1.57 -10.90 -1.15
CA ALA A 142 -1.44 -10.53 -2.56
C ALA A 142 -2.80 -10.17 -3.16
N ASN A 143 -2.80 -9.38 -4.23
CA ASN A 143 -4.02 -8.99 -4.93
C ASN A 143 -3.83 -9.07 -6.46
N LEU A 144 -4.78 -9.72 -7.13
CA LEU A 144 -4.92 -9.77 -8.59
C LEU A 144 -6.42 -9.77 -8.94
N GLY A 145 -6.80 -9.08 -10.01
CA GLY A 145 -8.20 -9.05 -10.44
C GLY A 145 -8.61 -10.33 -11.14
N ALA A 146 -9.82 -10.82 -10.85
CA ALA A 146 -10.39 -11.99 -11.53
C ALA A 146 -10.38 -11.91 -13.07
N PRO A 147 -10.57 -10.72 -13.71
CA PRO A 147 -10.46 -10.61 -15.17
C PRO A 147 -9.09 -10.95 -15.76
N GLN A 148 -8.02 -11.08 -14.95
CA GLN A 148 -6.71 -11.53 -15.42
C GLN A 148 -6.59 -13.06 -15.52
N LEU A 149 -7.60 -13.81 -15.08
CA LEU A 149 -7.60 -15.28 -15.07
C LEU A 149 -8.39 -15.89 -16.23
N VAL A 150 -9.11 -15.07 -16.99
CA VAL A 150 -9.87 -15.52 -18.15
C VAL A 150 -9.03 -15.40 -19.43
N PRO A 151 -9.12 -16.36 -20.37
CA PRO A 151 -8.37 -16.34 -21.64
C PRO A 151 -8.71 -15.16 -22.55
#